data_AF-A0A1G8ZGH2-F1
#
_entry.id   AF-A0A1G8ZGH2-F1
#
_cell.length_a   1.000
_cell.length_b   1.000
_cell.length_c   1.000
_cell.angle_alpha   90.00
_cell.angle_beta   90.00
_cell.angle_gamma   90.00
#
_symmetry.space_group_name_H-M   'P 1'
#
loop_
_entity.id
_entity.type
_entity.pdbx_description
1 polymer ?
#
loop_
_entity_poly.entity_id
_entity_poly.type
_entity_poly.pdbx_seq_one_letter_code
_entity_poly.pdbx_strand_id
1 'polypeptide(L)'
;MLSQSEEEFVEFVLEVGNRVLDKDTFKFMIEEGVPVDEFDGLCSGYNLDEVVQSLEEKELAYTESQKEIIRTTNVPEEGIEKVNWEHTEFKKVDRRYIYFTAELESLYKE
;
A
#
# COMPACT_ATOMS: atom_id res chain seq x y z
N MET A 1 -10.69 4.66 19.06
CA MET A 1 -9.35 4.45 19.65
C MET A 1 -8.68 3.36 18.86
N LEU A 2 -7.46 3.63 18.38
CA LEU A 2 -6.70 2.68 17.59
C LEU A 2 -6.10 1.62 18.51
N SER A 3 -5.89 0.42 17.98
CA SER A 3 -5.06 -0.59 18.64
C SER A 3 -3.58 -0.29 18.40
N GLN A 4 -2.68 -0.86 19.21
CA GLN A 4 -1.24 -0.63 19.05
C GLN A 4 -0.77 -0.98 17.62
N SER A 5 -1.22 -2.11 17.06
CA SER A 5 -0.84 -2.52 15.70
C SER A 5 -1.38 -1.58 14.61
N GLU A 6 -2.56 -0.99 14.83
CA GLU A 6 -3.11 0.00 13.91
C GLU A 6 -2.33 1.32 13.98
N GLU A 7 -1.98 1.77 15.18
CA GLU A 7 -1.15 2.97 15.37
C GLU A 7 0.21 2.77 14.72
N GLU A 8 0.87 1.64 14.98
CA GLU A 8 2.16 1.29 14.38
C GLU A 8 2.09 1.26 12.85
N PHE A 9 1.00 0.73 12.28
CA PHE A 9 0.79 0.72 10.83
C PHE A 9 0.62 2.13 10.26
N VAL A 10 -0.29 2.93 10.82
CA VAL A 10 -0.55 4.29 10.31
C VAL A 10 0.68 5.17 10.47
N GLU A 11 1.37 5.09 11.62
CA GLU A 11 2.62 5.81 11.85
C GLU A 11 3.71 5.40 10.87
N PHE A 12 3.86 4.11 10.58
CA PHE A 12 4.80 3.63 9.57
C PHE A 12 4.51 4.22 8.19
N VAL A 13 3.25 4.18 7.75
CA VAL A 13 2.82 4.76 6.47
C VAL A 13 3.15 6.25 6.41
N LEU A 14 2.84 7.00 7.47
CA LEU A 14 3.13 8.43 7.55
C LEU A 14 4.63 8.72 7.58
N GLU A 15 5.42 7.94 8.32
CA GLU A 15 6.87 8.11 8.41
C GLU A 15 7.53 7.89 7.04
N VAL A 16 7.18 6.81 6.36
CA VAL A 16 7.74 6.49 5.03
C VAL A 16 7.24 7.49 4.00
N GLY A 17 5.93 7.73 3.95
CA GLY A 17 5.32 8.66 3.00
C GLY A 17 5.91 10.06 3.11
N ASN A 18 6.05 10.61 4.32
CA ASN A 18 6.60 11.95 4.53
C ASN A 18 8.09 12.06 4.16
N ARG A 19 8.80 10.93 4.03
CA ARG A 19 10.20 10.90 3.58
C ARG A 19 10.34 10.80 2.07
N VAL A 20 9.43 10.10 1.40
CA VAL A 20 9.57 9.73 -0.02
C VAL A 20 8.63 10.49 -0.95
N LEU A 21 7.56 11.07 -0.41
CA LEU A 21 6.59 11.85 -1.18
C LEU A 21 6.86 13.34 -1.03
N ASP A 22 6.81 14.06 -2.15
CA ASP A 22 6.80 15.53 -2.18
C ASP A 22 5.42 16.12 -1.82
N LYS A 23 4.53 15.31 -1.22
CA LYS A 23 3.14 15.68 -0.87
C LYS A 23 2.75 15.10 0.49
N ASP A 24 1.71 15.68 1.07
CA ASP A 24 1.13 15.22 2.33
C ASP A 24 0.66 13.76 2.23
N THR A 25 1.15 12.92 3.15
CA THR A 25 0.90 11.47 3.10
C THR A 25 -0.56 11.14 3.35
N PHE A 26 -1.24 11.84 4.26
CA PHE A 26 -2.67 11.61 4.50
C PHE A 26 -3.48 11.92 3.25
N LYS A 27 -3.25 13.08 2.65
CA LYS A 27 -3.89 13.46 1.40
C LYS A 27 -3.64 12.42 0.30
N PHE A 28 -2.41 11.92 0.19
CA PHE A 28 -2.09 10.86 -0.76
C PHE A 28 -2.85 9.57 -0.50
N MET A 29 -2.90 9.11 0.75
CA MET A 29 -3.60 7.88 1.12
C MET A 29 -5.13 8.01 0.96
N ILE A 30 -5.68 9.22 1.09
CA ILE A 30 -7.11 9.49 0.84
C ILE A 30 -7.41 9.50 -0.67
N GLU A 31 -6.58 10.17 -1.48
CA GLU A 31 -6.87 10.40 -2.89
C GLU A 31 -6.44 9.23 -3.80
N GLU A 32 -5.30 8.60 -3.52
CA GLU A 32 -4.65 7.64 -4.42
C GLU A 32 -4.56 6.24 -3.82
N GLY A 33 -4.36 6.15 -2.51
CA GLY A 33 -4.17 4.88 -1.79
C GLY A 33 -2.87 4.17 -2.20
N VAL A 34 -2.64 3.00 -1.60
CA VAL A 34 -1.46 2.16 -1.89
C VAL A 34 -1.89 0.70 -1.94
N PRO A 35 -1.32 -0.15 -2.84
CA PRO A 35 -1.59 -1.58 -2.80
C PRO A 35 -1.17 -2.18 -1.46
N VAL A 36 -2.04 -2.99 -0.86
CA VAL A 36 -1.79 -3.64 0.44
C VAL A 36 -0.51 -4.48 0.38
N ASP A 37 -0.26 -5.13 -0.75
CA ASP A 37 0.92 -5.99 -0.98
C ASP A 37 2.25 -5.22 -0.89
N GLU A 38 2.26 -3.89 -1.08
CA GLU A 38 3.49 -3.09 -0.92
C GLU A 38 3.92 -2.96 0.54
N PHE A 39 3.02 -3.25 1.48
CA PHE A 39 3.32 -3.31 2.92
C PHE A 39 3.69 -4.73 3.38
N ASP A 40 3.52 -5.73 2.52
CA ASP A 40 3.86 -7.11 2.88
C ASP A 40 5.37 -7.27 3.10
N GLY A 41 5.74 -7.93 4.19
CA GLY A 41 7.13 -8.05 4.65
C GLY A 41 7.77 -6.79 5.24
N LEU A 42 7.12 -5.62 5.18
CA LEU A 42 7.57 -4.40 5.88
C LEU A 42 7.09 -4.34 7.33
N CYS A 43 6.01 -5.05 7.64
CA CYS A 43 5.35 -5.05 8.93
C CYS A 43 5.57 -6.40 9.65
N SER A 44 6.71 -6.60 10.30
CA SER A 44 7.01 -7.87 11.01
C SER A 44 6.35 -7.99 12.40
N GLY A 45 5.69 -6.93 12.88
CA GLY A 45 5.14 -6.84 14.25
C GLY A 45 3.69 -7.26 14.40
N TYR A 46 2.93 -7.36 13.31
CA TYR A 46 1.49 -7.62 13.33
C TYR A 46 1.01 -8.27 12.03
N ASN A 47 -0.20 -8.82 12.06
CA ASN A 47 -0.87 -9.33 10.86
C ASN A 47 -1.49 -8.17 10.09
N LEU A 48 -0.95 -7.86 8.91
CA LEU A 48 -1.40 -6.75 8.07
C LEU A 48 -2.88 -6.89 7.68
N ASP A 49 -3.35 -8.09 7.34
CA ASP A 49 -4.75 -8.30 6.95
C ASP A 49 -5.72 -8.00 8.09
N GLU A 50 -5.35 -8.38 9.33
CA GLU A 50 -6.16 -8.07 10.52
C GLU A 50 -6.18 -6.57 10.82
N VAL A 51 -5.06 -5.87 10.66
CA VAL A 51 -4.99 -4.42 10.83
C VAL A 51 -5.85 -3.70 9.81
N VAL A 52 -5.73 -4.07 8.53
CA VAL A 52 -6.56 -3.50 7.45
C VAL A 52 -8.03 -3.71 7.74
N GLN A 53 -8.44 -4.96 8.03
CA GLN A 53 -9.84 -5.27 8.34
C GLN A 53 -10.34 -4.48 9.56
N SER A 54 -9.54 -4.36 10.61
CA SER A 54 -9.91 -3.62 11.82
C SER A 54 -10.09 -2.12 11.54
N LEU A 55 -9.24 -1.53 10.68
CA LEU A 55 -9.39 -0.13 10.25
C LEU A 55 -10.65 0.08 9.40
N GLU A 56 -10.99 -0.89 8.54
CA GLU A 56 -12.23 -0.86 7.76
C GLU A 56 -13.48 -0.94 8.65
N GLU A 57 -13.48 -1.86 9.63
CA GLU A 57 -14.57 -2.00 10.61
C GLU A 57 -14.78 -0.73 11.45
N LYS A 58 -13.73 0.08 11.61
CA LYS A 58 -13.76 1.37 12.32
C LYS A 58 -14.07 2.56 11.40
N GLU A 59 -14.29 2.34 10.11
CA GLU A 59 -14.51 3.39 9.09
C GLU A 59 -13.31 4.37 8.98
N LEU A 60 -12.11 3.91 9.33
CA LEU A 60 -10.86 4.70 9.28
C LEU A 60 -10.04 4.45 8.02
N ALA A 61 -10.31 3.33 7.35
CA ALA A 61 -9.77 3.00 6.05
C ALA A 61 -10.83 2.28 5.23
N TYR A 62 -10.60 2.15 3.93
CA TYR A 62 -11.36 1.24 3.07
C TYR A 62 -10.44 0.63 2.03
N THR A 63 -10.81 -0.55 1.53
CA THR A 63 -10.10 -1.22 0.45
C THR A 63 -10.88 -1.24 -0.85
N GLU A 64 -10.16 -1.14 -1.96
CA GLU A 64 -10.72 -1.25 -3.31
C GLU A 64 -9.85 -2.18 -4.17
N SER A 65 -10.49 -3.09 -4.91
CA SER A 65 -9.82 -3.95 -5.87
C SER A 65 -9.75 -3.27 -7.24
N GLN A 66 -8.53 -3.06 -7.73
CA GLN A 66 -8.27 -2.45 -9.03
C GLN A 66 -7.57 -3.42 -9.96
N LYS A 67 -8.05 -3.47 -11.21
CA LYS A 67 -7.44 -4.27 -12.27
C LYS A 67 -6.34 -3.47 -12.95
N GLU A 68 -5.12 -3.95 -12.81
CA GLU A 68 -3.94 -3.35 -13.42
C GLU A 68 -3.35 -4.24 -14.51
N ILE A 69 -2.66 -3.61 -15.45
CA ILE A 69 -1.81 -4.29 -16.41
C ILE A 69 -0.37 -4.03 -15.99
N ILE A 70 0.26 -5.03 -15.38
CA ILE A 70 1.67 -4.94 -15.00
C ILE A 70 2.55 -5.57 -16.07
N ARG A 71 3.73 -4.98 -16.26
CA ARG A 71 4.76 -5.54 -17.11
C ARG A 71 5.56 -6.57 -16.30
N THR A 72 5.58 -7.81 -16.75
CA THR A 72 6.46 -8.84 -16.20
C THR A 72 7.57 -9.11 -17.20
N THR A 73 8.82 -9.04 -16.73
CA THR A 73 9.95 -9.51 -17.53
C THR A 73 10.34 -10.86 -16.96
N ASN A 74 10.14 -11.95 -17.71
CA ASN A 74 10.74 -13.23 -17.36
C ASN A 74 12.24 -13.11 -17.62
N VAL A 75 12.99 -12.61 -16.64
CA VAL A 75 14.45 -12.56 -16.70
C VAL A 75 14.94 -13.93 -16.23
N PRO A 76 15.60 -14.73 -17.09
CA PRO A 76 16.32 -15.92 -16.62
C PRO A 76 17.33 -15.50 -15.54
N GLU A 77 17.54 -16.30 -14.50
CA GLU A 77 18.46 -15.98 -13.38
C GLU A 77 19.92 -15.69 -13.81
N GLU A 78 20.29 -15.93 -15.07
CA GLU A 78 21.61 -15.65 -15.61
C GLU A 78 21.63 -14.43 -16.55
N GLY A 79 22.15 -13.32 -16.04
CA GLY A 79 22.73 -12.24 -16.85
C GLY A 79 21.86 -11.00 -17.04
N ILE A 80 22.51 -9.83 -16.93
CA ILE A 80 21.90 -8.53 -17.24
C ILE A 80 21.81 -8.43 -18.77
N GLU A 81 20.75 -8.98 -19.37
CA GLU A 81 20.43 -8.69 -20.77
C GLU A 81 19.72 -7.34 -20.89
N LYS A 82 20.11 -6.57 -21.91
CA LYS A 82 19.40 -5.36 -22.35
C LYS A 82 17.93 -5.70 -22.50
N VAL A 83 17.04 -4.80 -22.03
CA VAL A 83 15.57 -4.93 -22.14
C VAL A 83 15.18 -5.54 -23.48
N ASN A 84 14.85 -6.84 -23.46
CA ASN A 84 14.41 -7.57 -24.64
C ASN A 84 12.88 -7.48 -24.69
N TRP A 85 12.38 -6.57 -25.52
CA TRP A 85 10.95 -6.33 -25.68
C TRP A 85 10.20 -7.55 -26.22
N GLU A 86 10.88 -8.52 -26.84
CA GLU A 86 10.26 -9.76 -27.35
C GLU A 86 9.84 -10.74 -26.24
N HIS A 87 10.37 -10.58 -25.02
CA HIS A 87 10.01 -11.37 -23.83
C HIS A 87 9.19 -10.57 -22.81
N THR A 88 8.69 -9.40 -23.21
CA THR A 88 7.87 -8.58 -22.34
C THR A 88 6.43 -9.08 -22.38
N GLU A 89 5.98 -9.67 -21.26
CA GLU A 89 4.59 -10.06 -21.08
C GLU A 89 3.87 -9.02 -20.24
N PHE A 90 2.61 -8.77 -20.58
CA PHE A 90 1.72 -7.90 -19.82
C PHE A 90 0.66 -8.78 -19.16
N LYS A 91 0.67 -8.81 -17.84
CA LYS A 91 -0.30 -9.59 -17.06
C LYS A 91 -1.35 -8.66 -16.46
N LYS A 92 -2.61 -9.05 -16.59
CA LYS A 92 -3.69 -8.46 -15.81
C LYS A 92 -3.62 -9.01 -14.39
N VAL A 93 -3.47 -8.11 -13.42
CA VAL A 93 -3.51 -8.44 -12.00
C VAL A 93 -4.65 -7.69 -11.34
N ASP A 94 -5.22 -8.30 -10.32
CA ASP A 94 -6.20 -7.65 -9.45
C ASP A 94 -5.45 -7.29 -8.17
N ARG A 95 -5.37 -5.98 -7.87
CA ARG A 95 -4.62 -5.45 -6.73
C ARG A 95 -5.58 -4.81 -5.75
N ARG A 96 -5.46 -5.17 -4.48
CA ARG A 96 -6.24 -4.56 -3.40
C ARG A 96 -5.48 -3.34 -2.88
N TYR A 97 -6.07 -2.18 -3.05
CA TYR A 97 -5.59 -0.92 -2.50
C TYR A 97 -6.22 -0.65 -1.15
N ILE A 98 -5.46 -0.03 -0.25
CA ILE A 98 -5.97 0.57 0.97
C ILE A 98 -5.94 2.10 0.85
N TYR A 99 -7.02 2.71 1.30
CA TYR A 99 -7.23 4.15 1.38
C TYR A 99 -7.48 4.55 2.83
N PHE A 100 -6.99 5.72 3.23
CA PHE A 100 -7.35 6.32 4.51
C PHE A 100 -8.60 7.19 4.37
N THR A 101 -9.34 7.36 5.45
CA THR A 101 -10.48 8.28 5.50
C THR A 101 -10.11 9.61 6.15
N ALA A 102 -10.96 10.62 5.96
CA ALA A 102 -10.79 11.92 6.61
C ALA A 102 -10.94 11.83 8.14
N GLU A 103 -11.70 10.85 8.62
CA GLU A 103 -11.86 10.52 10.03
C GLU A 103 -10.53 10.08 10.64
N LEU A 104 -9.76 9.23 9.96
CA LEU A 104 -8.42 8.84 10.42
C LEU A 104 -7.45 10.01 10.45
N GLU A 105 -7.47 10.87 9.42
CA GLU A 105 -6.66 12.09 9.40
C GLU A 105 -6.98 13.01 10.59
N SER A 106 -8.27 13.15 10.92
CA SER A 106 -8.72 13.99 12.03
C SER A 106 -8.19 13.49 13.38
N LEU A 107 -8.18 12.16 13.60
CA LEU A 107 -7.64 11.56 14.82
C LEU A 107 -6.16 11.84 15.05
N TYR A 108 -5.38 12.03 13.97
CA TYR A 108 -3.94 12.32 14.05
C TYR A 108 -3.61 13.82 14.06
N LYS A 109 -4.60 14.69 13.83
CA LYS A 109 -4.45 16.16 13.85
C LYS A 109 -4.98 16.80 15.12
N GLU A 110 -5.68 16.04 15.97
CA GLU A 110 -6.20 16.46 17.28
C GLU A 110 -5.17 16.30 18.40
#